data_AF-A0AAD7JYU7-F1
#
_entry.id   AF-A0AAD7JYU7-F1
#
_cell.length_a   1.000
_cell.length_b   1.000
_cell.length_c   1.000
_cell.angle_alpha   90.00
_cell.angle_beta   90.00
_cell.angle_gamma   90.00
#
_symmetry.space_group_name_H-M   'P 1'
#
loop_
_entity.id
_entity.type
_entity.pdbx_description
1 polymer ?
#
loop_
_entity_poly.entity_id
_entity_poly.type
_entity_poly.pdbx_seq_one_letter_code
_entity_poly.pdbx_strand_id
1 'polypeptide(L)'
;GRFGTVQLLRRQPASTATTAGSSTTTAAAAGDEVVIASFGVDTPTVSFGRDPTCSVRLYYPTVAPLHARIVFSGDESEKKKNAFVEVLGANGMLVDGCTVYPNAQDDGSGSGSGKGVRTIALGNGSELEIHGKRFRFVYPPKEMRKALAESPARPANRALRLSLIPSAQVFDPRPSPDPRQNLRVLQSPLRIAGSSPKKNGSPGPGTPSPSPRGRQQDDEEEADEEDGQTITLVQGSHPRVVEEAKDLVILEDVDISAEERATAVDKQSPTAAGSAPPPPPPPPPAPPRTPRRQSLHRAVLIRSAQRAVWAANSPASHNSGSNSGSNSSTPSAGSSNSSAGSVLRGWQAPAAAPSTSPTRVTVSQAEQDDEADDETDTEEEEAEVRRLGLEVVSVSSGSESEDEVWVLLFSPLSVSR
;
A
#
# COMPACT_ATOMS: atom_id res chain seq x y z
N GLY A 1 -4.58 -2.55 10.07
CA GLY A 1 -4.85 -3.94 9.69
C GLY A 1 -4.27 -4.86 10.74
N ARG A 2 -4.43 -6.17 10.57
CA ARG A 2 -3.94 -7.22 11.50
C ARG A 2 -2.46 -7.12 11.82
N PHE A 3 -1.64 -6.90 10.79
CA PHE A 3 -0.19 -6.88 10.89
C PHE A 3 0.36 -5.46 11.14
N GLY A 4 -0.47 -4.43 10.89
CA GLY A 4 -0.13 -3.04 11.13
C GLY A 4 -0.79 -2.07 10.14
N THR A 5 -0.17 -0.91 9.99
CA THR A 5 -0.51 0.10 9.00
C THR A 5 0.75 0.67 8.37
N VAL A 6 0.71 0.90 7.05
CA VAL A 6 1.72 1.69 6.33
C VAL A 6 1.12 3.07 6.07
N GLN A 7 1.77 4.13 6.54
CA GLN A 7 1.30 5.50 6.45
C GLN A 7 2.13 6.27 5.42
N LEU A 8 1.51 6.87 4.40
CA LEU A 8 2.20 7.78 3.48
C LEU A 8 2.35 9.15 4.16
N LEU A 9 3.59 9.63 4.26
CA LEU A 9 3.95 10.86 4.96
C LEU A 9 4.34 11.97 3.98
N ARG A 10 3.73 13.15 4.15
CA ARG A 10 4.20 14.38 3.51
C ARG A 10 5.23 15.06 4.40
N ARG A 11 6.41 15.37 3.86
CA ARG A 11 7.21 16.47 4.42
C ARG A 11 6.45 17.77 4.15
N GLN A 12 5.93 18.41 5.19
CA GLN A 12 5.44 19.78 5.05
C GLN A 12 6.63 20.64 4.60
N PRO A 13 6.53 21.42 3.50
CA PRO A 13 7.61 22.32 3.14
C PRO A 13 7.81 23.25 4.32
N ALA A 14 9.05 23.30 4.85
CA ALA A 14 9.36 24.12 6.01
C ALA A 14 8.87 25.53 5.72
N SER A 15 7.80 25.94 6.41
CA SER A 15 7.21 27.24 6.17
C SER A 15 8.29 28.25 6.47
N THR A 16 8.62 29.12 5.52
CA THR A 16 9.61 30.19 5.67
C THR A 16 9.06 31.32 6.55
N ALA A 17 8.47 30.94 7.68
CA ALA A 17 8.16 31.79 8.81
C ALA A 17 9.47 32.44 9.22
N THR A 18 9.59 33.72 8.85
CA THR A 18 10.79 34.54 9.06
C THR A 18 10.82 34.99 10.52
N THR A 19 10.93 34.03 11.43
CA THR A 19 11.10 34.27 12.86
C THR A 19 12.58 34.50 13.11
N ALA A 20 13.01 35.73 12.86
CA ALA A 20 14.38 36.15 13.12
C ALA A 20 14.64 36.17 14.63
N GLY A 21 15.54 35.30 15.10
CA GLY A 21 16.14 35.40 16.44
C GLY A 21 15.75 34.32 17.44
N SER A 22 16.34 33.13 17.31
CA SER A 22 17.15 32.55 18.39
C SER A 22 18.04 31.43 17.83
N SER A 23 19.27 31.33 18.31
CA SER A 23 20.31 30.44 17.78
C SER A 23 20.57 29.23 18.68
N THR A 24 21.11 28.16 18.08
CA THR A 24 21.57 26.91 18.72
C THR A 24 20.43 26.01 19.26
N THR A 25 20.43 24.69 19.09
CA THR A 25 21.47 23.73 18.66
C THR A 25 20.98 22.76 17.57
N THR A 26 21.91 22.00 16.97
CA THR A 26 21.67 20.95 15.97
C THR A 26 20.84 19.77 16.51
N ALA A 27 19.54 19.82 16.32
CA ALA A 27 18.69 18.65 16.16
C ALA A 27 18.13 18.67 14.74
N ALA A 28 18.14 17.53 14.04
CA ALA A 28 17.54 17.45 12.71
C ALA A 28 16.06 17.86 12.82
N ALA A 29 15.68 18.94 12.12
CA ALA A 29 14.37 19.54 12.31
C ALA A 29 13.28 18.55 11.89
N ALA A 30 12.62 17.97 12.89
CA ALA A 30 11.39 17.21 12.73
C ALA A 30 10.28 18.18 12.32
N GLY A 31 10.30 18.60 11.04
CA GLY A 31 9.24 19.39 10.46
C GLY A 31 7.94 18.59 10.47
N ASP A 32 6.82 19.26 10.67
CA ASP A 32 5.51 18.60 10.84
C ASP A 32 5.22 17.60 9.71
N GLU A 33 5.16 16.32 10.08
CA GLU A 33 4.88 15.23 9.16
C GLU A 33 3.38 14.94 9.12
N VAL A 34 2.78 15.27 7.99
CA VAL A 34 1.35 15.08 7.79
C VAL A 34 1.11 13.72 7.14
N VAL A 35 0.38 12.84 7.83
CA VAL A 35 -0.11 11.58 7.26
C VAL A 35 -1.16 11.90 6.20
N ILE A 36 -0.88 11.55 4.94
CA ILE A 36 -1.79 11.78 3.79
C ILE A 36 -2.78 10.61 3.67
N ALA A 37 -2.26 9.40 3.80
CA ALA A 37 -2.98 8.16 3.56
C ALA A 37 -2.49 7.08 4.53
N SER A 38 -3.41 6.23 4.98
CA SER A 38 -3.12 5.08 5.84
C SER A 38 -3.60 3.80 5.17
N PHE A 39 -2.68 2.88 4.93
CA PHE A 39 -2.91 1.58 4.33
C PHE A 39 -2.95 0.50 5.42
N GLY A 40 -4.09 -0.17 5.58
CA GLY A 40 -4.22 -1.26 6.55
C GLY A 40 -3.59 -2.55 6.05
N VAL A 41 -2.59 -3.08 6.76
CA VAL A 41 -1.97 -4.35 6.41
C VAL A 41 -2.74 -5.52 7.01
N ASP A 42 -3.49 -6.23 6.17
CA ASP A 42 -4.28 -7.41 6.55
C ASP A 42 -3.72 -8.72 5.95
N THR A 43 -2.66 -8.65 5.13
CA THR A 43 -1.93 -9.78 4.51
C THR A 43 -0.54 -9.97 5.15
N PRO A 44 0.01 -11.20 5.18
CA PRO A 44 1.35 -11.47 5.73
C PRO A 44 2.50 -10.95 4.84
N THR A 45 2.18 -10.43 3.66
CA THR A 45 3.11 -9.75 2.77
C THR A 45 2.49 -8.46 2.21
N VAL A 46 3.31 -7.43 2.02
CA VAL A 46 2.94 -6.16 1.36
C VAL A 46 4.02 -5.81 0.35
N SER A 47 3.68 -5.80 -0.94
CA SER A 47 4.62 -5.50 -2.01
C SER A 47 4.58 -4.03 -2.43
N PHE A 48 5.76 -3.47 -2.71
CA PHE A 48 5.98 -2.13 -3.23
C PHE A 48 6.66 -2.25 -4.60
N GLY A 49 6.13 -1.57 -5.61
CA GLY A 49 6.72 -1.64 -6.95
C GLY A 49 5.87 -0.99 -8.03
N ARG A 50 6.36 -1.05 -9.27
CA ARG A 50 5.66 -0.53 -10.45
C ARG A 50 4.63 -1.51 -11.03
N ASP A 51 4.75 -2.80 -10.71
CA ASP A 51 3.89 -3.86 -11.22
C ASP A 51 2.44 -3.70 -10.70
N PRO A 52 1.41 -3.85 -11.56
CA PRO A 52 0.02 -3.81 -11.11
C PRO A 52 -0.34 -4.85 -10.04
N THR A 53 0.39 -5.94 -9.88
CA THR A 53 0.18 -6.94 -8.82
C THR A 53 0.62 -6.45 -7.43
N CYS A 54 1.34 -5.33 -7.33
CA CYS A 54 1.80 -4.79 -6.05
C CYS A 54 0.65 -4.20 -5.19
N SER A 55 0.74 -4.40 -3.87
CA SER A 55 -0.19 -3.81 -2.88
C SER A 55 -0.05 -2.27 -2.82
N VAL A 56 1.19 -1.80 -2.89
CA VAL A 56 1.59 -0.40 -3.01
C VAL A 56 2.22 -0.19 -4.39
N ARG A 57 1.44 0.39 -5.30
CA ARG A 57 1.88 0.68 -6.67
C ARG A 57 2.53 2.06 -6.76
N LEU A 58 3.72 2.12 -7.36
CA LEU A 58 4.53 3.32 -7.48
C LEU A 58 4.91 3.50 -8.96
N TYR A 59 4.14 4.30 -9.68
CA TYR A 59 4.28 4.47 -11.13
C TYR A 59 5.39 5.46 -11.52
N TYR A 60 6.59 5.21 -11.01
CA TYR A 60 7.80 5.99 -11.29
C TYR A 60 8.80 5.16 -12.12
N PRO A 61 9.46 5.72 -13.15
CA PRO A 61 10.39 4.97 -13.99
C PRO A 61 11.57 4.33 -13.22
N THR A 62 12.03 4.96 -12.14
CA THR A 62 13.14 4.46 -11.32
C THR A 62 12.70 3.39 -10.31
N VAL A 63 11.41 3.07 -10.20
CA VAL A 63 10.93 2.00 -9.32
C VAL A 63 10.81 0.72 -10.14
N ALA A 64 11.38 -0.36 -9.59
CA ALA A 64 11.38 -1.68 -10.21
C ALA A 64 9.95 -2.29 -10.20
N PRO A 65 9.63 -3.25 -11.08
CA PRO A 65 8.33 -3.92 -11.10
C PRO A 65 7.92 -4.44 -9.72
N LEU A 66 8.81 -5.21 -9.07
CA LEU A 66 8.79 -5.47 -7.64
C LEU A 66 10.06 -4.86 -7.04
N HIS A 67 9.91 -3.80 -6.26
CA HIS A 67 11.02 -3.02 -5.72
C HIS A 67 11.33 -3.38 -4.26
N ALA A 68 10.31 -3.72 -3.49
CA ALA A 68 10.44 -4.22 -2.13
C ALA A 68 9.22 -5.03 -1.71
N ARG A 69 9.34 -5.76 -0.60
CA ARG A 69 8.18 -6.26 0.14
C ARG A 69 8.42 -6.26 1.64
N ILE A 70 7.38 -5.96 2.41
CA ILE A 70 7.36 -6.26 3.85
C ILE A 70 6.82 -7.68 3.99
N VAL A 71 7.51 -8.52 4.77
CA VAL A 71 7.15 -9.88 5.13
C VAL A 71 6.99 -9.94 6.64
N PHE A 72 5.93 -10.58 7.12
CA PHE A 72 5.70 -10.81 8.54
C PHE A 72 6.06 -12.25 8.88
N SER A 73 7.05 -12.42 9.76
CA SER A 73 7.52 -13.71 10.24
C SER A 73 7.31 -13.82 11.75
N GLY A 74 6.94 -15.02 12.19
CA GLY A 74 6.56 -15.33 13.57
C GLY A 74 5.44 -16.36 13.55
N ASP A 75 5.60 -17.41 14.35
CA ASP A 75 4.63 -18.51 14.42
C ASP A 75 3.29 -18.01 14.97
N GLU A 76 2.19 -18.67 14.60
CA GLU A 76 0.86 -18.25 15.07
C GLU A 76 0.67 -18.43 16.59
N SER A 77 1.53 -19.25 17.22
CA SER A 77 1.65 -19.38 18.67
C SER A 77 2.28 -18.14 19.33
N GLU A 78 3.22 -17.47 18.65
CA GLU A 78 3.88 -16.29 19.19
C GLU A 78 2.99 -15.04 19.07
N LYS A 79 2.69 -14.43 20.22
CA LYS A 79 1.95 -13.16 20.31
C LYS A 79 2.66 -11.97 19.61
N LYS A 80 3.90 -12.15 19.12
CA LYS A 80 4.77 -11.10 18.56
C LYS A 80 5.22 -11.46 17.13
N LYS A 81 4.47 -10.99 16.13
CA LYS A 81 4.88 -11.09 14.72
C LYS A 81 5.91 -10.01 14.39
N ASN A 82 7.10 -10.41 13.96
CA ASN A 82 8.18 -9.51 13.57
C ASN A 82 8.05 -9.18 12.07
N ALA A 83 8.18 -7.91 11.72
CA ALA A 83 8.13 -7.41 10.35
C ALA A 83 9.55 -7.25 9.80
N PHE A 84 9.75 -7.65 8.56
CA PHE A 84 11.01 -7.50 7.83
C PHE A 84 10.74 -6.86 6.47
N VAL A 85 11.56 -5.91 6.04
CA VAL A 85 11.55 -5.43 4.65
C VAL A 85 12.64 -6.12 3.86
N GLU A 86 12.26 -6.63 2.70
CA GLU A 86 13.14 -7.20 1.69
C GLU A 86 13.32 -6.18 0.56
N VAL A 87 14.55 -5.73 0.36
CA VAL A 87 14.95 -4.81 -0.73
C VAL A 87 15.33 -5.63 -1.96
N LEU A 88 14.63 -5.37 -3.07
CA LEU A 88 14.72 -6.13 -4.33
C LEU A 88 15.12 -5.26 -5.53
N GLY A 89 14.75 -3.98 -5.52
CA GLY A 89 15.01 -3.06 -6.62
C GLY A 89 16.46 -2.54 -6.64
N ALA A 90 17.09 -2.56 -7.82
CA ALA A 90 18.49 -2.15 -8.02
C ALA A 90 18.84 -0.74 -7.50
N ASN A 91 17.89 0.20 -7.52
CA ASN A 91 18.10 1.57 -7.02
C ASN A 91 18.12 1.70 -5.49
N GLY A 92 17.84 0.61 -4.75
CA GLY A 92 17.73 0.61 -3.30
C GLY A 92 16.56 1.45 -2.77
N MET A 93 16.50 1.58 -1.45
CA MET A 93 15.59 2.47 -0.71
C MET A 93 16.34 3.12 0.46
N LEU A 94 15.72 4.05 1.18
CA LEU A 94 16.19 4.42 2.52
C LEU A 94 15.31 3.73 3.56
N VAL A 95 15.92 3.20 4.62
CA VAL A 95 15.24 2.69 5.82
C VAL A 95 15.79 3.46 7.02
N ASP A 96 14.92 4.15 7.76
CA ASP A 96 15.29 4.97 8.92
C ASP A 96 16.46 5.94 8.61
N GLY A 97 16.41 6.56 7.42
CA GLY A 97 17.43 7.47 6.90
C GLY A 97 18.67 6.80 6.30
N CYS A 98 18.88 5.50 6.50
CA CYS A 98 20.01 4.74 5.96
C CYS A 98 19.69 4.22 4.56
N THR A 99 20.48 4.56 3.54
CA THR A 99 20.33 3.97 2.20
C THR A 99 20.73 2.49 2.20
N VAL A 100 19.83 1.62 1.74
CA VAL A 100 20.06 0.18 1.62
C VAL A 100 19.78 -0.28 0.19
N TYR A 101 20.77 -0.96 -0.38
CA TYR A 101 20.72 -1.60 -1.69
C TYR A 101 20.45 -3.12 -1.54
N PRO A 102 19.89 -3.78 -2.57
CA PRO A 102 19.92 -5.24 -2.64
C PRO A 102 21.36 -5.75 -2.52
N ASN A 103 21.52 -6.99 -2.05
CA ASN A 103 22.85 -7.60 -1.89
C ASN A 103 23.49 -7.78 -3.28
N ALA A 104 24.54 -7.01 -3.56
CA ALA A 104 25.20 -6.99 -4.87
C ALA A 104 25.95 -8.30 -5.23
N GLN A 105 26.08 -9.21 -4.26
CA GLN A 105 26.94 -10.37 -4.35
C GLN A 105 26.12 -11.64 -4.61
N ASP A 106 26.07 -12.06 -5.87
CA ASP A 106 26.08 -13.49 -6.17
C ASP A 106 26.65 -13.78 -7.57
N ASP A 107 27.97 -13.60 -7.67
CA ASP A 107 28.79 -13.83 -8.86
C ASP A 107 28.80 -15.31 -9.28
N GLY A 108 27.81 -15.70 -10.08
CA GLY A 108 27.87 -16.86 -10.97
C GLY A 108 27.70 -18.26 -10.38
N SER A 109 27.96 -18.50 -9.08
CA SER A 109 27.70 -19.83 -8.49
C SER A 109 26.20 -20.07 -8.31
N GLY A 110 25.69 -21.22 -8.74
CA GLY A 110 24.27 -21.36 -9.12
C GLY A 110 23.31 -21.87 -8.03
N SER A 111 22.02 -21.67 -8.33
CA SER A 111 20.84 -22.35 -7.77
C SER A 111 20.38 -21.98 -6.35
N GLY A 112 19.24 -21.28 -6.24
CA GLY A 112 18.41 -21.34 -5.01
C GLY A 112 17.63 -20.09 -4.57
N SER A 113 16.78 -19.50 -5.42
CA SER A 113 15.63 -18.63 -5.04
C SER A 113 15.83 -17.36 -4.17
N GLY A 114 17.02 -17.08 -3.63
CA GLY A 114 17.30 -15.97 -2.71
C GLY A 114 18.32 -14.94 -3.19
N LYS A 115 18.77 -15.01 -4.46
CA LYS A 115 19.84 -14.16 -4.99
C LYS A 115 19.54 -12.67 -4.86
N GLY A 116 20.40 -11.96 -4.12
CA GLY A 116 20.41 -10.51 -4.03
C GLY A 116 19.40 -9.85 -3.09
N VAL A 117 18.54 -10.61 -2.41
CA VAL A 117 17.58 -10.02 -1.45
C VAL A 117 18.32 -9.52 -0.21
N ARG A 118 18.09 -8.26 0.19
CA ARG A 118 18.56 -7.75 1.48
C ARG A 118 17.39 -7.54 2.44
N THR A 119 17.43 -8.26 3.56
CA THR A 119 16.38 -8.24 4.59
C THR A 119 16.78 -7.37 5.77
N ILE A 120 15.86 -6.54 6.26
CA ILE A 120 16.05 -5.62 7.39
C ILE A 120 14.85 -5.74 8.32
N ALA A 121 15.05 -5.88 9.63
CA ALA A 121 13.96 -5.88 10.60
C ALA A 121 13.33 -4.47 10.73
N LEU A 122 12.00 -4.40 10.80
CA LEU A 122 11.25 -3.15 10.96
C LEU A 122 10.75 -2.97 12.40
N GLY A 123 11.10 -1.84 12.99
CA GLY A 123 10.58 -1.38 14.28
C GLY A 123 9.18 -0.76 14.15
N ASN A 124 8.58 -0.45 15.30
CA ASN A 124 7.37 0.37 15.32
C ASN A 124 7.73 1.82 15.02
N GLY A 125 7.19 2.38 13.94
CA GLY A 125 7.54 3.71 13.47
C GLY A 125 8.66 3.76 12.44
N SER A 126 9.24 2.63 12.03
CA SER A 126 10.29 2.61 11.00
C SER A 126 9.81 3.24 9.69
N GLU A 127 10.66 4.06 9.11
CA GLU A 127 10.43 4.80 7.88
C GLU A 127 11.11 4.14 6.68
N LEU A 128 10.40 4.12 5.55
CA LEU A 128 10.86 3.61 4.26
C LEU A 128 10.73 4.74 3.23
N GLU A 129 11.80 5.12 2.56
CA GLU A 129 11.77 6.12 1.47
C GLU A 129 12.09 5.46 0.12
N ILE A 130 11.11 5.47 -0.79
CA ILE A 130 11.22 4.95 -2.16
C ILE A 130 10.91 6.08 -3.13
N HIS A 131 11.85 6.46 -4.00
CA HIS A 131 11.69 7.57 -4.95
C HIS A 131 11.21 8.89 -4.28
N GLY A 132 11.76 9.23 -3.11
CA GLY A 132 11.37 10.43 -2.35
C GLY A 132 10.01 10.35 -1.66
N LYS A 133 9.30 9.21 -1.77
CA LYS A 133 8.03 8.95 -1.06
C LYS A 133 8.31 8.22 0.24
N ARG A 134 7.95 8.85 1.36
CA ARG A 134 8.15 8.33 2.71
C ARG A 134 6.92 7.59 3.20
N PHE A 135 7.15 6.37 3.66
CA PHE A 135 6.17 5.50 4.26
C PHE A 135 6.61 5.21 5.69
N ARG A 136 5.70 5.29 6.67
CA ARG A 136 5.96 4.88 8.05
C ARG A 136 5.19 3.60 8.36
N PHE A 137 5.90 2.56 8.76
CA PHE A 137 5.30 1.33 9.24
C PHE A 137 4.98 1.45 10.74
N VAL A 138 3.76 1.09 11.13
CA VAL A 138 3.27 1.17 12.51
C VAL A 138 2.53 -0.13 12.84
N TYR A 139 2.95 -0.81 13.91
CA TYR A 139 2.24 -1.98 14.43
C TYR A 139 0.90 -1.58 15.08
N PRO A 140 -0.07 -2.51 15.19
CA PRO A 140 -1.27 -2.24 15.98
C PRO A 140 -0.89 -2.03 17.47
N PRO A 141 -1.64 -1.17 18.21
CA PRO A 141 -1.51 -1.05 19.67
C PRO A 141 -1.61 -2.42 20.34
N LYS A 142 -0.83 -2.67 21.42
CA LYS A 142 -0.72 -4.00 22.05
C LYS A 142 -2.10 -4.59 22.39
N GLU A 143 -2.96 -3.81 23.04
CA GLU A 143 -4.33 -4.17 23.42
C GLU A 143 -5.20 -4.62 22.23
N MET A 144 -5.05 -3.98 21.06
CA MET A 144 -5.85 -4.29 19.87
C MET A 144 -5.40 -5.53 19.12
N ARG A 145 -4.19 -6.07 19.37
CA ARG A 145 -3.63 -7.19 18.58
C ARG A 145 -4.46 -8.45 18.71
N LYS A 146 -4.92 -8.78 19.93
CA LYS A 146 -5.78 -9.94 20.19
C LYS A 146 -7.10 -9.84 19.40
N ALA A 147 -7.82 -8.72 19.57
CA ALA A 147 -9.08 -8.47 18.86
C ALA A 147 -8.93 -8.44 17.32
N LEU A 148 -7.79 -7.95 16.79
CA LEU A 148 -7.51 -7.96 15.36
C LEU A 148 -7.13 -9.34 14.82
N ALA A 149 -6.48 -10.19 15.62
CA ALA A 149 -6.21 -11.58 15.28
C ALA A 149 -7.51 -12.41 15.24
N GLU A 150 -8.33 -12.30 16.29
CA GLU A 150 -9.63 -12.97 16.48
C GLU A 150 -10.73 -12.47 15.53
N SER A 151 -10.60 -11.25 15.00
CA SER A 151 -11.50 -10.73 13.98
C SER A 151 -11.65 -11.76 12.82
N PRO A 152 -12.82 -11.90 12.17
CA PRO A 152 -12.91 -12.70 10.96
C PRO A 152 -12.04 -12.08 9.85
N ALA A 153 -11.34 -12.92 9.08
CA ALA A 153 -10.55 -12.46 7.94
C ALA A 153 -11.44 -11.63 7.00
N ARG A 154 -10.92 -10.48 6.51
CA ARG A 154 -11.59 -9.78 5.41
C ARG A 154 -11.81 -10.81 4.29
N PRO A 155 -12.99 -10.83 3.66
CA PRO A 155 -13.29 -11.85 2.68
C PRO A 155 -12.22 -11.75 1.57
N ALA A 156 -11.49 -12.84 1.35
CA ALA A 156 -10.21 -12.80 0.64
C ALA A 156 -10.32 -12.29 -0.82
N ASN A 157 -11.54 -12.19 -1.35
CA ASN A 157 -11.80 -11.49 -2.60
C ASN A 157 -11.63 -9.97 -2.52
N ARG A 158 -11.21 -9.37 -1.41
CA ARG A 158 -10.97 -7.92 -1.31
C ARG A 158 -9.63 -7.59 -0.67
N ALA A 159 -8.81 -6.86 -1.41
CA ALA A 159 -7.63 -6.20 -0.86
C ALA A 159 -7.73 -4.70 -1.04
N LEU A 160 -7.28 -3.98 -0.02
CA LEU A 160 -6.98 -2.56 -0.16
C LEU A 160 -5.75 -2.42 -1.07
N ARG A 161 -5.75 -1.42 -1.95
CA ARG A 161 -4.63 -1.07 -2.82
C ARG A 161 -4.34 0.42 -2.70
N LEU A 162 -3.06 0.76 -2.69
CA LEU A 162 -2.57 2.14 -2.66
C LEU A 162 -1.72 2.36 -3.91
N SER A 163 -2.06 3.37 -4.73
CA SER A 163 -1.30 3.72 -5.94
C SER A 163 -0.86 5.17 -5.92
N LEU A 164 0.40 5.43 -6.28
CA LEU A 164 0.95 6.77 -6.54
C LEU A 164 1.34 6.90 -8.00
N ILE A 165 0.90 7.98 -8.64
CA ILE A 165 1.26 8.36 -10.02
C ILE A 165 1.42 9.88 -10.14
N PRO A 166 2.38 10.40 -10.92
CA PRO A 166 2.45 11.83 -11.22
C PRO A 166 1.15 12.36 -11.84
N SER A 167 0.59 13.45 -11.29
CA SER A 167 -0.72 13.97 -11.71
C SER A 167 -0.74 14.42 -13.18
N ALA A 168 0.38 14.93 -13.68
CA ALA A 168 0.58 15.29 -15.08
C ALA A 168 0.37 14.10 -16.04
N GLN A 169 0.84 12.89 -15.69
CA GLN A 169 0.67 11.70 -16.55
C GLN A 169 -0.79 11.26 -16.71
N VAL A 170 -1.67 11.68 -15.79
CA VAL A 170 -3.10 11.33 -15.77
C VAL A 170 -3.95 12.44 -16.36
N PHE A 171 -3.57 13.70 -16.11
CA PHE A 171 -4.37 14.88 -16.43
C PHE A 171 -3.58 15.92 -17.25
N ASP A 172 -2.91 15.46 -18.31
CA ASP A 172 -2.40 16.31 -19.38
C ASP A 172 -3.27 16.16 -20.65
N PRO A 173 -3.96 17.22 -21.12
CA PRO A 173 -4.09 18.54 -20.48
C PRO A 173 -4.95 18.52 -19.20
N ARG A 174 -4.80 19.58 -18.39
CA ARG A 174 -5.37 19.80 -17.04
C ARG A 174 -6.66 19.04 -16.69
N PRO A 175 -6.83 18.60 -15.43
CA PRO A 175 -8.01 17.86 -15.00
C PRO A 175 -9.31 18.62 -15.27
N SER A 176 -10.35 17.89 -15.67
CA SER A 176 -11.67 18.46 -15.92
C SER A 176 -12.27 18.99 -14.61
N PRO A 177 -13.02 20.11 -14.63
CA PRO A 177 -13.79 20.53 -13.46
C PRO A 177 -14.92 19.54 -13.10
N ASP A 178 -15.33 18.64 -14.01
CA ASP A 178 -16.29 17.59 -13.72
C ASP A 178 -15.57 16.34 -13.14
N PRO A 179 -15.78 16.00 -11.84
CA PRO A 179 -15.13 14.85 -11.23
C PRO A 179 -15.52 13.51 -11.88
N ARG A 180 -16.66 13.44 -12.58
CA ARG A 180 -17.10 12.22 -13.28
C ARG A 180 -16.27 11.95 -14.52
N GLN A 181 -15.78 13.00 -15.19
CA GLN A 181 -14.85 12.87 -16.30
C GLN A 181 -13.47 12.42 -15.80
N ASN A 182 -12.99 12.99 -14.69
CA ASN A 182 -11.71 12.59 -14.09
C ASN A 182 -11.73 11.12 -13.64
N LEU A 183 -12.82 10.65 -13.02
CA LEU A 183 -12.99 9.24 -12.68
C LEU A 183 -12.97 8.34 -13.94
N ARG A 184 -13.58 8.79 -15.04
CA ARG A 184 -13.57 8.06 -16.32
C ARG A 184 -12.15 7.96 -16.91
N VAL A 185 -11.32 8.99 -16.75
CA VAL A 185 -9.90 8.96 -17.14
C VAL A 185 -9.12 7.99 -16.25
N LEU A 186 -9.30 8.04 -14.92
CA LEU A 186 -8.66 7.13 -13.97
C LEU A 186 -9.02 5.64 -14.17
N GLN A 187 -10.22 5.36 -14.66
CA GLN A 187 -10.70 4.02 -15.02
C GLN A 187 -10.36 3.62 -16.47
N SER A 188 -9.95 4.57 -17.32
CA SER A 188 -9.49 4.26 -18.66
C SER A 188 -8.07 3.65 -18.62
N PRO A 189 -7.73 2.74 -19.54
CA PRO A 189 -6.35 2.24 -19.62
C PRO A 189 -5.43 3.36 -20.11
N LEU A 190 -4.48 3.77 -19.26
CA LEU A 190 -3.51 4.80 -19.59
C LEU A 190 -2.26 4.19 -20.23
N ARG A 191 -1.72 4.85 -21.24
CA ARG A 191 -0.38 4.56 -21.78
C ARG A 191 0.61 5.51 -21.11
N ILE A 192 1.50 4.98 -20.29
CA ILE A 192 2.54 5.80 -19.64
C ILE A 192 3.51 6.30 -20.71
N ALA A 193 3.51 7.61 -20.93
CA ALA A 193 4.42 8.28 -21.87
C ALA A 193 5.87 8.10 -21.38
N GLY A 194 6.56 7.13 -21.97
CA GLY A 194 7.81 6.59 -21.45
C GLY A 194 8.29 5.37 -22.24
N SER A 195 7.37 4.53 -22.73
CA SER A 195 7.61 3.90 -24.02
C SER A 195 7.53 5.01 -25.07
N SER A 196 8.62 5.22 -25.80
CA SER A 196 8.71 6.29 -26.79
C SER A 196 7.59 6.11 -27.81
N PRO A 197 6.80 7.13 -28.15
CA PRO A 197 5.95 7.06 -29.33
C PRO A 197 6.88 6.94 -30.54
N LYS A 198 7.13 5.70 -30.99
CA LYS A 198 7.90 5.40 -32.20
C LYS A 198 7.35 6.33 -33.28
N LYS A 199 8.27 7.12 -33.84
CA LYS A 199 8.03 8.30 -34.67
C LYS A 199 7.33 7.87 -35.96
N ASN A 200 6.02 7.64 -35.90
CA ASN A 200 5.16 7.39 -37.06
C ASN A 200 5.39 8.55 -38.01
N GLY A 201 6.06 8.24 -39.12
CA GLY A 201 6.59 9.25 -40.02
C GLY A 201 5.45 10.13 -40.49
N SER A 202 5.56 11.44 -40.24
CA SER A 202 4.82 12.38 -41.09
C SER A 202 5.28 12.10 -42.52
N PRO A 203 4.37 11.75 -43.45
CA PRO A 203 4.73 11.64 -44.84
C PRO A 203 5.12 13.03 -45.32
N GLY A 204 6.43 13.27 -45.43
CA GLY A 204 6.96 14.52 -45.94
C GLY A 204 6.46 14.72 -47.37
N PRO A 205 5.76 15.82 -47.68
CA PRO A 205 5.26 16.04 -49.03
C PRO A 205 6.40 16.43 -49.96
N GLY A 206 6.84 15.50 -50.80
CA GLY A 206 7.51 15.80 -52.07
C GLY A 206 9.02 15.66 -52.13
N THR A 207 9.50 14.42 -52.30
CA THR A 207 10.69 14.14 -53.13
C THR A 207 10.45 12.90 -54.01
N PRO A 208 10.03 13.07 -55.28
CA PRO A 208 9.96 11.96 -56.21
C PRO A 208 11.36 11.66 -56.77
N SER A 209 11.89 10.46 -56.50
CA SER A 209 13.05 9.93 -57.23
C SER A 209 12.91 8.42 -57.44
N PRO A 210 12.68 7.95 -58.68
CA PRO A 210 12.56 6.54 -58.98
C PRO A 210 13.94 5.93 -59.31
N SER A 211 14.28 4.80 -58.69
CA SER A 211 15.31 3.89 -59.19
C SER A 211 15.04 2.46 -58.71
N PRO A 212 14.45 1.61 -59.55
CA PRO A 212 14.21 0.21 -59.22
C PRO A 212 15.40 -0.67 -59.65
N ARG A 213 16.00 -1.44 -58.73
CA ARG A 213 16.63 -2.74 -59.03
C ARG A 213 17.04 -3.52 -57.77
N GLY A 214 16.10 -4.35 -57.31
CA GLY A 214 16.32 -5.74 -56.90
C GLY A 214 17.41 -6.09 -55.88
N ARG A 215 16.95 -6.50 -54.70
CA ARG A 215 17.25 -7.84 -54.16
C ARG A 215 16.15 -8.33 -53.23
N GLN A 216 15.85 -9.62 -53.29
CA GLN A 216 14.95 -10.33 -52.38
C GLN A 216 15.70 -10.79 -51.13
N GLN A 217 14.91 -11.04 -50.08
CA GLN A 217 15.17 -11.57 -48.71
C GLN A 217 14.54 -10.55 -47.75
N ASP A 218 13.23 -10.63 -47.48
CA ASP A 218 12.43 -11.77 -46.96
C ASP A 218 12.93 -12.24 -45.58
N ASP A 219 11.96 -12.27 -44.66
CA ASP A 219 11.97 -12.72 -43.25
C ASP A 219 12.57 -11.80 -42.15
N GLU A 220 11.86 -11.80 -41.02
CA GLU A 220 12.19 -11.20 -39.71
C GLU A 220 12.10 -9.66 -39.56
N GLU A 221 11.03 -9.05 -40.10
CA GLU A 221 10.37 -7.92 -39.41
C GLU A 221 9.58 -8.47 -38.19
N GLU A 222 10.29 -8.99 -37.18
CA GLU A 222 9.73 -9.22 -35.85
C GLU A 222 9.54 -7.84 -35.21
N ALA A 223 8.46 -7.16 -35.61
CA ALA A 223 8.16 -5.80 -35.21
C ALA A 223 8.05 -5.77 -33.68
N ASP A 224 8.94 -5.01 -33.00
CA ASP A 224 8.87 -4.92 -31.54
C ASP A 224 7.51 -4.36 -31.14
N GLU A 225 6.63 -5.26 -30.71
CA GLU A 225 5.54 -5.00 -29.78
C GLU A 225 6.19 -4.65 -28.43
N GLU A 226 6.85 -3.48 -28.40
CA GLU A 226 7.17 -2.77 -27.16
C GLU A 226 5.85 -2.38 -26.53
N ASP A 227 5.27 -3.35 -25.82
CA ASP A 227 4.02 -3.29 -25.08
C ASP A 227 4.06 -2.09 -24.13
N GLY A 228 3.61 -0.95 -24.63
CA GLY A 228 3.43 0.27 -23.85
C GLY A 228 2.43 -0.04 -22.74
N GLN A 229 2.98 -0.37 -21.57
CA GLN A 229 2.26 -1.03 -20.47
C GLN A 229 0.98 -0.26 -20.18
N THR A 230 -0.12 -0.84 -20.66
CA THR A 230 -1.42 -0.17 -20.70
C THR A 230 -2.08 -0.41 -19.35
N ILE A 231 -2.00 0.61 -18.50
CA ILE A 231 -2.22 0.51 -17.06
C ILE A 231 -3.56 1.13 -16.71
N THR A 232 -4.45 0.31 -16.15
CA THR A 232 -5.70 0.78 -15.54
C THR A 232 -5.41 1.13 -14.08
N LEU A 233 -5.43 2.43 -13.75
CA LEU A 233 -5.11 2.91 -12.40
C LEU A 233 -6.13 2.44 -11.37
N VAL A 234 -7.42 2.63 -11.68
CA VAL A 234 -8.55 2.30 -10.82
C VAL A 234 -9.35 1.14 -11.40
N GLN A 235 -9.50 0.07 -10.61
CA GLN A 235 -10.41 -1.04 -10.91
C GLN A 235 -11.66 -0.99 -10.01
N GLY A 236 -11.56 -0.38 -8.84
CA GLY A 236 -12.64 -0.24 -7.87
C GLY A 236 -13.72 0.76 -8.29
N SER A 237 -14.89 0.64 -7.67
CA SER A 237 -16.03 1.54 -7.87
C SER A 237 -15.99 2.81 -7.01
N HIS A 238 -15.21 2.80 -5.92
CA HIS A 238 -15.16 3.87 -4.92
C HIS A 238 -13.70 4.24 -4.56
N PRO A 239 -12.86 4.67 -5.52
CA PRO A 239 -11.52 5.14 -5.23
C PRO A 239 -11.57 6.42 -4.37
N ARG A 240 -10.72 6.50 -3.35
CA ARG A 240 -10.41 7.74 -2.63
C ARG A 240 -9.14 8.32 -3.24
N VAL A 241 -9.28 9.45 -3.91
CA VAL A 241 -8.16 10.14 -4.57
C VAL A 241 -7.80 11.40 -3.77
N VAL A 242 -6.52 11.55 -3.46
CA VAL A 242 -5.95 12.71 -2.75
C VAL A 242 -4.75 13.20 -3.55
N GLU A 243 -4.65 14.50 -3.80
CA GLU A 243 -3.47 15.08 -4.45
C GLU A 243 -2.39 15.40 -3.42
N GLU A 244 -1.19 14.86 -3.63
CA GLU A 244 0.00 15.11 -2.83
C GLU A 244 1.07 15.82 -3.69
N ALA A 245 1.12 17.14 -3.60
CA ALA A 245 2.07 18.04 -4.27
C ALA A 245 2.05 17.99 -5.81
N LYS A 246 2.48 16.88 -6.43
CA LYS A 246 2.46 16.63 -7.88
C LYS A 246 2.02 15.19 -8.21
N ASP A 247 1.56 14.43 -7.23
CA ASP A 247 1.18 13.03 -7.36
C ASP A 247 -0.26 12.82 -6.94
N LEU A 248 -0.93 11.86 -7.57
CA LEU A 248 -2.25 11.38 -7.17
C LEU A 248 -2.07 10.14 -6.30
N VAL A 249 -2.50 10.24 -5.06
CA VAL A 249 -2.59 9.12 -4.11
C VAL A 249 -3.98 8.52 -4.23
N ILE A 250 -4.06 7.28 -4.72
CA ILE A 250 -5.30 6.55 -4.97
C ILE A 250 -5.38 5.39 -3.98
N LEU A 251 -6.40 5.40 -3.12
CA LEU A 251 -6.77 4.28 -2.24
C LEU A 251 -8.05 3.64 -2.77
N GLU A 252 -8.04 2.34 -3.04
CA GLU A 252 -9.23 1.61 -3.51
C GLU A 252 -9.30 0.20 -2.89
N ASP A 253 -10.52 -0.32 -2.71
CA ASP A 253 -10.74 -1.75 -2.47
C ASP A 253 -10.89 -2.46 -3.82
N VAL A 254 -10.00 -3.42 -4.08
CA VAL A 254 -9.94 -4.20 -5.32
C VAL A 254 -10.54 -5.57 -5.06
N ASP A 255 -11.45 -6.02 -5.93
CA ASP A 255 -11.95 -7.38 -5.87
C ASP A 255 -10.91 -8.35 -6.48
N ILE A 256 -10.01 -8.93 -5.68
CA ILE A 256 -8.97 -9.88 -6.15
C ILE A 256 -9.63 -11.17 -6.66
N SER A 257 -9.36 -11.50 -7.92
CA SER A 257 -9.87 -12.70 -8.58
C SER A 257 -9.35 -13.99 -7.92
N ALA A 258 -10.05 -15.11 -8.15
CA ALA A 258 -9.58 -16.39 -7.62
C ALA A 258 -8.27 -16.86 -8.31
N GLU A 259 -8.07 -16.46 -9.57
CA GLU A 259 -6.91 -16.80 -10.41
C GLU A 259 -5.64 -16.08 -9.94
N GLU A 260 -5.72 -14.79 -9.62
CA GLU A 260 -4.63 -14.03 -9.00
C GLU A 260 -4.22 -14.60 -7.64
N ARG A 261 -5.17 -15.17 -6.86
CA ARG A 261 -4.83 -15.85 -5.60
C ARG A 261 -4.17 -17.21 -5.80
N ALA A 262 -4.60 -18.00 -6.79
CA ALA A 262 -3.95 -19.27 -7.09
C ALA A 262 -2.46 -19.08 -7.45
N THR A 263 -2.17 -18.08 -8.30
CA THR A 263 -0.79 -17.77 -8.73
C THR A 263 0.08 -17.13 -7.62
N ALA A 264 -0.52 -16.55 -6.59
CA ALA A 264 0.21 -15.97 -5.45
C ALA A 264 0.69 -17.02 -4.43
N VAL A 265 -0.03 -18.14 -4.26
CA VAL A 265 0.30 -19.17 -3.26
C VAL A 265 1.38 -20.15 -3.76
N ASP A 266 1.38 -20.49 -5.05
CA ASP A 266 2.25 -21.54 -5.61
C ASP A 266 3.75 -21.18 -5.72
N LYS A 267 4.16 -19.97 -5.32
CA LYS A 267 5.54 -19.48 -5.45
C LYS A 267 6.39 -19.52 -4.16
N GLN A 268 5.85 -20.02 -3.04
CA GLN A 268 6.56 -20.01 -1.74
C GLN A 268 6.89 -21.38 -1.14
N SER A 269 6.62 -22.48 -1.85
CA SER A 269 6.87 -23.85 -1.37
C SER A 269 7.94 -24.55 -2.22
N PRO A 270 9.21 -24.66 -1.77
CA PRO A 270 10.16 -25.59 -2.35
C PRO A 270 9.77 -27.02 -1.93
N THR A 271 8.90 -27.67 -2.69
CA THR A 271 8.54 -29.08 -2.47
C THR A 271 9.76 -29.97 -2.71
N ALA A 272 10.15 -30.72 -1.67
CA ALA A 272 11.19 -31.73 -1.78
C ALA A 272 10.81 -32.75 -2.86
N ALA A 273 11.77 -33.12 -3.71
CA ALA A 273 11.54 -34.08 -4.79
C ALA A 273 11.26 -35.48 -4.22
N GLY A 274 10.05 -35.99 -4.40
CA GLY A 274 9.69 -37.34 -3.96
C GLY A 274 8.25 -37.74 -4.25
N SER A 275 8.07 -38.72 -5.14
CA SER A 275 6.81 -39.35 -5.58
C SER A 275 5.82 -38.44 -6.35
N ALA A 276 5.50 -38.83 -7.58
CA ALA A 276 4.39 -38.25 -8.33
C ALA A 276 3.07 -38.81 -7.76
N PRO A 277 2.07 -37.96 -7.41
CA PRO A 277 0.77 -38.44 -6.98
C PRO A 277 0.03 -39.13 -8.15
N PRO A 278 -0.82 -40.14 -7.89
CA PRO A 278 -1.63 -40.77 -8.92
C PRO A 278 -2.62 -39.77 -9.54
N PRO A 279 -3.01 -39.96 -10.82
CA PRO A 279 -3.91 -39.04 -11.50
C PRO A 279 -5.28 -38.97 -10.78
N PRO A 280 -5.83 -37.76 -10.54
CA PRO A 280 -7.12 -37.63 -9.87
C PRO A 280 -8.25 -38.21 -10.74
N PRO A 281 -9.27 -38.83 -10.13
CA PRO A 281 -10.43 -39.32 -10.86
C PRO A 281 -11.19 -38.16 -11.53
N PRO A 282 -11.86 -38.41 -12.68
CA PRO A 282 -12.58 -37.36 -13.40
C PRO A 282 -13.69 -36.76 -12.54
N PRO A 283 -13.83 -35.42 -12.50
CA PRO A 283 -14.84 -34.78 -11.68
C PRO A 283 -16.26 -35.09 -12.19
N PRO A 284 -17.25 -35.26 -11.29
CA PRO A 284 -18.64 -35.48 -11.69
C PRO A 284 -19.20 -34.26 -12.44
N PRO A 285 -20.13 -34.45 -13.39
CA PRO A 285 -20.69 -33.37 -14.18
C PRO A 285 -21.37 -32.33 -13.30
N ALA A 286 -20.98 -31.06 -13.46
CA ALA A 286 -21.50 -29.97 -12.65
C ALA A 286 -23.01 -29.77 -12.87
N PRO A 287 -23.81 -29.59 -11.79
CA PRO A 287 -25.25 -29.41 -11.93
C PRO A 287 -25.60 -28.10 -12.65
N PRO A 288 -26.69 -28.07 -13.44
CA PRO A 288 -27.07 -26.90 -14.23
C PRO A 288 -27.32 -25.69 -13.33
N ARG A 289 -26.56 -24.61 -13.57
CA ARG A 289 -26.63 -23.36 -12.80
C ARG A 289 -27.97 -22.68 -13.04
N THR A 290 -28.91 -22.84 -12.12
CA THR A 290 -30.19 -22.12 -12.18
C THR A 290 -29.96 -20.61 -12.04
N PRO A 291 -30.73 -19.77 -12.75
CA PRO A 291 -30.53 -18.32 -12.71
C PRO A 291 -30.81 -17.80 -11.29
N ARG A 292 -29.79 -17.19 -10.67
CA ARG A 292 -29.88 -16.60 -9.32
C ARG A 292 -31.06 -15.64 -9.25
N ARG A 293 -32.12 -16.03 -8.53
CA ARG A 293 -33.27 -15.18 -8.23
C ARG A 293 -32.77 -13.92 -7.53
N GLN A 294 -32.97 -12.76 -8.17
CA GLN A 294 -32.61 -11.48 -7.56
C GLN A 294 -33.53 -11.24 -6.37
N SER A 295 -32.95 -11.01 -5.18
CA SER A 295 -33.73 -10.82 -3.96
C SER A 295 -34.60 -9.57 -4.07
N LEU A 296 -35.82 -9.64 -3.53
CA LEU A 296 -36.80 -8.54 -3.58
C LEU A 296 -36.22 -7.25 -2.98
N HIS A 297 -35.38 -7.37 -1.94
CA HIS A 297 -34.64 -6.27 -1.33
C HIS A 297 -33.75 -5.52 -2.35
N ARG A 298 -33.04 -6.23 -3.24
CA ARG A 298 -32.22 -5.60 -4.30
C ARG A 298 -33.09 -4.84 -5.31
N ALA A 299 -34.25 -5.38 -5.68
CA ALA A 299 -35.19 -4.70 -6.57
C ALA A 299 -35.80 -3.44 -5.93
N VAL A 300 -36.06 -3.47 -4.62
CA VAL A 300 -36.51 -2.28 -3.86
C VAL A 300 -35.43 -1.21 -3.79
N LEU A 301 -34.17 -1.58 -3.48
CA LEU A 301 -33.04 -0.64 -3.46
C LEU A 301 -32.76 0.01 -4.83
N ILE A 302 -32.86 -0.77 -5.91
CA ILE A 302 -32.70 -0.23 -7.28
C ILE A 302 -33.83 0.77 -7.59
N ARG A 303 -35.08 0.46 -7.23
CA ARG A 303 -36.22 1.35 -7.47
C ARG A 303 -36.19 2.61 -6.59
N SER A 304 -35.73 2.55 -5.34
CA SER A 304 -35.61 3.74 -4.49
C SER A 304 -34.53 4.70 -5.01
N ALA A 305 -33.37 4.17 -5.42
CA ALA A 305 -32.32 4.95 -6.05
C ALA A 305 -32.80 5.61 -7.36
N GLN A 306 -33.51 4.87 -8.22
CA GLN A 306 -34.08 5.41 -9.47
C GLN A 306 -35.09 6.54 -9.22
N ARG A 307 -35.98 6.41 -8.21
CA ARG A 307 -36.92 7.48 -7.85
C ARG A 307 -36.21 8.74 -7.35
N ALA A 308 -35.15 8.61 -6.55
CA ALA A 308 -34.37 9.75 -6.07
C ALA A 308 -33.72 10.52 -7.24
N VAL A 309 -33.15 9.80 -8.22
CA VAL A 309 -32.56 10.41 -9.42
C VAL A 309 -33.62 11.10 -10.29
N TRP A 310 -34.79 10.51 -10.50
CA TRP A 310 -35.87 11.15 -11.26
C TRP A 310 -36.49 12.36 -10.54
N ALA A 311 -36.57 12.35 -9.21
CA ALA A 311 -36.97 13.52 -8.44
C ALA A 311 -35.96 14.67 -8.58
N ALA A 312 -34.66 14.38 -8.52
CA ALA A 312 -33.61 15.38 -8.71
C ALA A 312 -33.51 15.94 -10.13
N ASN A 313 -33.85 15.15 -11.16
CA ASN A 313 -33.80 15.55 -12.57
C ASN A 313 -35.13 16.07 -13.15
N SER A 314 -36.21 16.17 -12.36
CA SER A 314 -37.48 16.72 -12.84
C SER A 314 -37.48 18.26 -12.70
N PRO A 315 -37.49 19.04 -13.80
CA PRO A 315 -37.32 20.50 -13.74
C PRO A 315 -38.61 21.26 -13.34
N ALA A 316 -39.41 20.69 -12.42
CA ALA A 316 -40.79 21.10 -12.16
C ALA A 316 -41.02 21.57 -10.71
N SER A 317 -40.20 22.50 -10.22
CA SER A 317 -40.46 23.25 -8.97
C SER A 317 -39.76 24.62 -8.92
N HIS A 318 -39.98 25.44 -9.94
CA HIS A 318 -39.64 26.88 -9.94
C HIS A 318 -40.87 27.73 -10.29
N ASN A 319 -41.99 27.59 -9.56
CA ASN A 319 -43.04 28.62 -9.54
C ASN A 319 -44.00 28.57 -8.32
N SER A 320 -43.51 28.96 -7.14
CA SER A 320 -44.28 29.61 -6.06
C SER A 320 -43.32 29.98 -4.91
N GLY A 321 -43.36 31.15 -4.27
CA GLY A 321 -44.15 32.35 -4.53
C GLY A 321 -44.52 33.08 -3.23
N SER A 322 -43.74 34.11 -2.82
CA SER A 322 -43.96 35.01 -1.66
C SER A 322 -43.94 34.31 -0.26
N ASN A 323 -43.71 34.93 0.92
CA ASN A 323 -43.38 36.30 1.38
C ASN A 323 -42.72 36.16 2.80
N SER A 324 -42.25 37.14 3.59
CA SER A 324 -42.11 38.62 3.50
C SER A 324 -41.13 39.14 4.59
N GLY A 325 -40.30 40.15 4.28
CA GLY A 325 -39.57 40.99 5.26
C GLY A 325 -38.20 40.48 5.76
N SER A 326 -37.27 41.32 6.22
CA SER A 326 -37.09 42.79 6.08
C SER A 326 -35.70 43.21 6.63
N ASN A 327 -35.23 44.42 6.25
CA ASN A 327 -34.04 45.15 6.77
C ASN A 327 -32.67 44.59 6.32
N SER A 328 -31.87 45.28 5.49
CA SER A 328 -31.05 46.49 5.76
C SER A 328 -29.99 46.27 6.85
N SER A 329 -28.70 46.56 6.66
CA SER A 329 -28.10 47.68 5.90
C SER A 329 -26.69 47.41 5.33
N THR A 330 -26.29 48.19 4.32
CA THR A 330 -24.92 48.34 3.78
C THR A 330 -24.18 49.49 4.50
N PRO A 331 -22.82 49.57 4.48
CA PRO A 331 -22.02 50.07 3.33
C PRO A 331 -20.81 49.17 3.00
N SER A 332 -20.27 49.05 1.78
CA SER A 332 -19.89 50.02 0.72
C SER A 332 -18.62 50.84 1.00
N ALA A 333 -17.46 50.25 0.68
CA ALA A 333 -16.21 50.87 0.19
C ALA A 333 -15.18 49.73 -0.05
N GLY A 334 -14.29 49.72 -1.05
CA GLY A 334 -14.09 50.60 -2.20
C GLY A 334 -13.07 49.98 -3.16
N SER A 335 -13.03 50.41 -4.42
CA SER A 335 -12.15 49.86 -5.47
C SER A 335 -10.66 50.17 -5.27
N SER A 336 -9.77 49.36 -5.84
CA SER A 336 -8.80 49.85 -6.85
C SER A 336 -7.98 48.74 -7.51
N ASN A 337 -7.68 48.93 -8.80
CA ASN A 337 -6.71 48.14 -9.57
C ASN A 337 -5.29 48.69 -9.37
N SER A 338 -4.30 47.81 -9.33
CA SER A 338 -2.91 48.07 -9.75
C SER A 338 -2.29 46.70 -10.13
N SER A 339 -1.82 46.40 -11.34
CA SER A 339 -1.06 47.11 -12.39
C SER A 339 0.44 47.27 -12.10
N ALA A 340 1.23 46.58 -12.93
CA ALA A 340 2.67 46.72 -13.20
C ALA A 340 3.69 46.59 -12.04
N GLY A 341 4.70 45.73 -12.24
CA GLY A 341 5.79 45.56 -11.27
C GLY A 341 6.85 44.52 -11.67
N SER A 342 7.34 44.55 -12.92
CA SER A 342 8.45 43.69 -13.34
C SER A 342 9.75 44.14 -12.66
N VAL A 343 10.39 43.27 -11.88
CA VAL A 343 11.71 43.52 -11.28
C VAL A 343 12.63 42.32 -11.52
N LEU A 344 13.48 42.45 -12.54
CA LEU A 344 14.66 41.59 -12.70
C LEU A 344 15.61 41.83 -11.52
N ARG A 345 15.79 40.83 -10.66
CA ARG A 345 16.95 40.75 -9.74
C ARG A 345 17.92 39.68 -10.25
N GLY A 346 19.16 40.09 -10.51
CA GLY A 346 20.21 39.21 -11.01
C GLY A 346 20.58 38.14 -9.98
N TRP A 347 20.91 36.95 -10.49
CA TRP A 347 21.49 35.89 -9.69
C TRP A 347 22.98 36.19 -9.44
N GLN A 348 23.34 36.42 -8.17
CA GLN A 348 24.72 36.35 -7.71
C GLN A 348 25.00 34.94 -7.19
N ALA A 349 26.06 34.31 -7.69
CA ALA A 349 26.49 33.00 -7.25
C ALA A 349 27.25 33.11 -5.90
N PRO A 350 26.87 32.34 -4.86
CA PRO A 350 27.72 32.17 -3.68
C PRO A 350 28.89 31.22 -3.97
N ALA A 351 30.03 31.51 -3.35
CA ALA A 351 31.31 30.84 -3.60
C ALA A 351 31.48 29.51 -2.84
N ALA A 352 32.58 28.82 -3.17
CA ALA A 352 33.01 27.51 -2.70
C ALA A 352 32.82 27.23 -1.19
N ALA A 353 32.38 26.00 -0.88
CA ALA A 353 32.41 25.43 0.45
C ALA A 353 33.82 24.87 0.79
N PRO A 354 34.29 25.00 2.05
CA PRO A 354 35.54 24.39 2.49
C PRO A 354 35.38 22.88 2.76
N SER A 355 36.42 22.12 2.42
CA SER A 355 36.56 20.70 2.77
C SER A 355 36.78 20.51 4.27
N THR A 356 36.06 19.55 4.87
CA THR A 356 36.34 19.05 6.23
C THR A 356 36.47 17.53 6.22
N SER A 357 37.62 17.04 6.68
CA SER A 357 38.00 15.63 6.79
C SER A 357 37.29 14.90 7.94
N PRO A 358 37.19 13.55 7.91
CA PRO A 358 36.41 12.79 8.89
C PRO A 358 37.10 12.66 10.27
N THR A 359 36.38 13.00 11.32
CA THR A 359 36.80 12.77 12.72
C THR A 359 36.50 11.33 13.14
N ARG A 360 37.52 10.62 13.63
CA ARG A 360 37.45 9.26 14.16
C ARG A 360 36.75 9.25 15.53
N VAL A 361 35.55 8.68 15.63
CA VAL A 361 34.85 8.47 16.91
C VAL A 361 35.27 7.12 17.50
N THR A 362 35.75 7.15 18.74
CA THR A 362 36.01 5.97 19.56
C THR A 362 34.74 5.54 20.29
N VAL A 363 34.34 4.27 20.14
CA VAL A 363 33.25 3.68 20.92
C VAL A 363 33.80 3.28 22.30
N SER A 364 33.26 3.87 23.36
CA SER A 364 33.44 3.43 24.74
C SER A 364 32.31 2.47 25.12
N GLN A 365 32.67 1.32 25.70
CA GLN A 365 31.72 0.43 26.36
C GLN A 365 31.12 1.13 27.59
N ALA A 366 29.79 1.14 27.68
CA ALA A 366 29.02 1.24 28.92
C ALA A 366 28.12 0.00 28.88
N GLU A 367 28.39 -0.97 29.75
CA GLU A 367 27.74 -1.14 31.06
C GLU A 367 26.42 -1.90 30.91
N GLN A 368 26.25 -2.86 31.82
CA GLN A 368 25.43 -4.05 31.66
C GLN A 368 24.46 -4.04 32.83
N ASP A 369 23.31 -3.41 32.63
CA ASP A 369 22.28 -3.27 33.67
C ASP A 369 21.34 -4.48 33.68
N ASP A 370 20.92 -4.87 34.89
CA ASP A 370 20.30 -6.15 35.20
C ASP A 370 18.89 -6.36 34.60
N GLU A 371 18.64 -7.56 34.09
CA GLU A 371 17.27 -8.05 33.91
C GLU A 371 16.73 -8.49 35.28
N ALA A 372 15.64 -7.84 35.72
CA ALA A 372 14.89 -8.26 36.90
C ALA A 372 13.75 -9.19 36.47
N ASP A 373 13.73 -10.40 37.01
CA ASP A 373 12.67 -11.39 36.77
C ASP A 373 11.32 -10.92 37.33
N ASP A 374 10.31 -10.88 36.46
CA ASP A 374 8.93 -10.46 36.77
C ASP A 374 8.02 -11.71 36.90
N GLU A 375 8.29 -12.55 37.89
CA GLU A 375 7.53 -13.76 38.21
C GLU A 375 6.40 -13.48 39.22
N THR A 376 5.28 -12.87 38.81
CA THR A 376 4.15 -12.61 39.75
C THR A 376 2.73 -12.95 39.26
N ASP A 377 2.54 -13.55 38.07
CA ASP A 377 1.19 -13.72 37.49
C ASP A 377 0.54 -15.12 37.67
N THR A 378 1.20 -16.09 38.31
CA THR A 378 0.70 -17.48 38.41
C THR A 378 -0.22 -17.78 39.61
N GLU A 379 -0.14 -17.02 40.71
CA GLU A 379 -0.98 -17.32 41.90
C GLU A 379 -2.44 -16.84 41.79
N GLU A 380 -2.73 -15.83 40.96
CA GLU A 380 -4.11 -15.28 40.85
C GLU A 380 -5.04 -16.20 40.03
N GLU A 381 -4.56 -16.83 38.95
CA GLU A 381 -5.39 -17.79 38.17
C GLU A 381 -5.78 -19.04 38.99
N GLU A 382 -4.90 -19.53 39.86
CA GLU A 382 -5.19 -20.72 40.69
C GLU A 382 -6.28 -20.47 41.76
N ALA A 383 -6.47 -19.21 42.17
CA ALA A 383 -7.54 -18.81 43.09
C ALA A 383 -8.91 -18.80 42.40
N GLU A 384 -8.99 -18.42 41.12
CA GLU A 384 -10.26 -18.39 40.38
C GLU A 384 -10.77 -19.81 40.03
N VAL A 385 -9.88 -20.75 39.72
CA VAL A 385 -10.25 -22.16 39.49
C VAL A 385 -10.89 -22.79 40.73
N ARG A 386 -10.32 -22.56 41.92
CA ARG A 386 -10.91 -23.02 43.20
C ARG A 386 -12.27 -22.41 43.47
N ARG A 387 -12.49 -21.14 43.12
CA ARG A 387 -13.78 -20.44 43.27
C ARG A 387 -14.87 -21.01 42.36
N LEU A 388 -14.51 -21.61 41.21
CA LEU A 388 -15.45 -22.27 40.30
C LEU A 388 -15.82 -23.70 40.72
N GLY A 389 -15.28 -24.21 41.83
CA GLY A 389 -15.56 -25.57 42.31
C GLY A 389 -14.98 -26.68 41.43
N LEU A 390 -13.97 -26.35 40.62
CA LEU A 390 -13.23 -27.30 39.80
C LEU A 390 -12.10 -27.90 40.64
N GLU A 391 -12.23 -29.17 40.99
CA GLU A 391 -11.24 -29.91 41.77
C GLU A 391 -10.10 -30.39 40.85
N VAL A 392 -8.92 -29.78 40.98
CA VAL A 392 -7.72 -30.17 40.23
C VAL A 392 -7.13 -31.43 40.85
N VAL A 393 -7.51 -32.59 40.31
CA VAL A 393 -6.96 -33.88 40.73
C VAL A 393 -5.60 -34.10 40.08
N SER A 394 -4.52 -33.70 40.77
CA SER A 394 -3.15 -33.95 40.34
C SER A 394 -2.82 -35.45 40.43
N VAL A 395 -2.78 -36.13 39.28
CA VAL A 395 -2.43 -37.55 39.20
C VAL A 395 -0.91 -37.70 39.03
N SER A 396 -0.18 -37.88 40.13
CA SER A 396 1.26 -38.17 40.07
C SER A 396 1.54 -39.58 39.50
N SER A 397 1.68 -39.69 38.18
CA SER A 397 2.30 -40.84 37.54
C SER A 397 3.82 -40.65 37.48
N GLY A 398 4.54 -41.30 38.41
CA GLY A 398 6.00 -41.28 38.42
C GLY A 398 6.60 -42.09 37.27
N SER A 399 6.94 -41.43 36.16
CA SER A 399 7.86 -41.91 35.13
C SER A 399 8.39 -40.75 34.31
N GLU A 400 9.72 -40.69 34.11
CA GLU A 400 10.41 -39.61 33.39
C GLU A 400 10.07 -39.61 31.88
N SER A 401 9.10 -38.78 31.48
CA SER A 401 8.86 -38.39 30.08
C SER A 401 8.03 -37.09 30.02
N GLU A 402 8.55 -36.08 29.33
CA GLU A 402 8.13 -34.66 29.41
C GLU A 402 6.84 -34.30 28.60
N ASP A 403 5.79 -35.12 28.69
CA ASP A 403 4.51 -34.89 28.00
C ASP A 403 3.34 -34.77 29.00
N GLU A 404 3.08 -33.56 29.52
CA GLU A 404 1.89 -33.29 30.32
C GLU A 404 0.61 -33.27 29.46
N VAL A 405 -0.26 -34.26 29.66
CA VAL A 405 -1.57 -34.33 28.98
C VAL A 405 -2.70 -33.97 29.94
N TRP A 406 -3.24 -32.76 29.78
CA TRP A 406 -4.38 -32.26 30.56
C TRP A 406 -5.71 -32.86 30.06
N VAL A 407 -6.40 -33.62 30.91
CA VAL A 407 -7.70 -34.26 30.59
C VAL A 407 -8.82 -33.62 31.42
N LEU A 408 -9.63 -32.77 30.77
CA LEU A 408 -10.83 -32.19 31.39
C LEU A 408 -12.02 -33.16 31.34
N LEU A 409 -12.36 -33.75 32.50
CA LEU A 409 -13.53 -34.61 32.66
C LEU A 409 -14.76 -33.81 33.10
N PHE A 410 -15.75 -33.68 32.21
CA PHE A 410 -17.06 -33.10 32.54
C PHE A 410 -18.00 -34.16 33.13
N SER A 411 -18.37 -33.99 34.40
CA SER A 411 -19.44 -34.78 35.04
C SER A 411 -20.82 -34.16 34.75
N PRO A 412 -21.79 -34.91 34.19
CA PRO A 412 -23.15 -34.41 33.98
C PRO A 412 -23.94 -34.41 35.31
N LEU A 413 -24.18 -33.22 35.86
CA LEU A 413 -25.05 -33.04 37.03
C LEU A 413 -26.52 -33.36 36.70
N SER A 414 -27.08 -34.32 37.42
CA SER A 414 -28.48 -34.71 37.33
C SER A 414 -29.40 -33.63 37.90
N VAL A 415 -30.35 -33.15 37.09
CA VAL A 415 -31.41 -32.23 37.52
C VAL A 415 -32.60 -33.04 38.04
N SER A 416 -32.82 -33.03 39.36
CA SER A 416 -34.09 -33.47 39.96
C SER A 416 -35.13 -32.35 39.94
N ARG A 417 -36.41 -32.75 39.86
CA ARG A 417 -37.59 -31.87 39.88
C ARG A 417 -37.94 -31.35 41.26
#